data_AF-A0A8J7CE08-F1
#
_entry.id   AF-A0A8J7CE08-F1
#
_cell.length_a   1.000
_cell.length_b   1.000
_cell.length_c   1.000
_cell.angle_alpha   90.00
_cell.angle_beta   90.00
_cell.angle_gamma   90.00
#
_symmetry.space_group_name_H-M   'P 1'
#
loop_
_entity.id
_entity.type
_entity.pdbx_description
1 polymer ?
#
loop_
_entity_poly.entity_id
_entity_poly.type
_entity_poly.pdbx_seq_one_letter_code
_entity_poly.pdbx_strand_id
1 'polypeptide(L)'
;MSELPGGIEPAQVPEPRDSALGVLLRRGTAGGWQVLLGRRSRKARFLPGHLAFPGGRMEPEDRADAPSRWHRCASRELVEETGIQVDHQVWLDGGERSTPAMFPVRYRTAFLLAQLPSGNDPAPPPASPENESMIWIEPGEAMDRYRAGAIQIPPPVLAILRAMTERPPLDLAAAAEQVRQVNALEEQAPRIEFVPGVWMLPVHSDTLPPATHTNVYMPAAERFVVIDPGSSRPGEIEKLLKVTGRLKESTGAEPMGVLLTHNHQDHTAGAAQVADALQVPVFAHPEAACPLPTEPLADGRPIDLGGMTLVPVLTPGHAEGHLAFHIPERNALVSGDLVSGLSTMVIPPEPGAMDRYLASLDLASSLGADRLLPSHGPPLSGKSLKITADHRLQREARILEALEQEGEGEAPIALISATAYADSPGAIRFLAERQTESHLLRLEAAGRVRRAGDRAGIWQLCRQAGQ
;
A
#
# COMPACT_ATOMS: atom_id res chain seq x y z
N MET A 1 -12.01 -10.03 16.91
CA MET A 1 -12.06 -11.52 16.90
C MET A 1 -10.63 -12.00 16.70
N SER A 2 -10.05 -12.75 17.64
CA SER A 2 -8.59 -12.96 17.75
C SER A 2 -8.04 -14.29 17.23
N GLU A 3 -8.82 -15.08 16.51
CA GLU A 3 -8.33 -16.27 15.81
C GLU A 3 -9.04 -16.37 14.47
N LEU A 4 -8.33 -16.78 13.41
CA LEU A 4 -8.98 -17.13 12.16
C LEU A 4 -10.05 -18.19 12.47
N PRO A 5 -11.32 -17.99 12.05
CA PRO A 5 -12.32 -19.03 12.14
C PRO A 5 -11.76 -20.37 11.66
N GLY A 6 -12.00 -21.44 12.42
CA GLY A 6 -11.44 -22.76 12.10
C GLY A 6 -11.70 -23.15 10.65
N GLY A 7 -10.64 -23.55 9.94
CA GLY A 7 -10.68 -23.96 8.53
C GLY A 7 -10.24 -22.90 7.50
N ILE A 8 -9.78 -21.72 7.92
CA ILE A 8 -9.17 -20.74 7.01
C ILE A 8 -7.65 -20.96 6.98
N GLU A 9 -7.10 -21.29 5.82
CA GLU A 9 -5.65 -21.40 5.63
C GLU A 9 -4.97 -20.03 5.70
N PRO A 10 -3.76 -19.94 6.29
CA PRO A 10 -3.00 -18.70 6.29
C PRO A 10 -2.62 -18.29 4.87
N ALA A 11 -2.63 -16.99 4.61
CA ALA A 11 -2.21 -16.46 3.32
C ALA A 11 -0.73 -16.78 3.06
N GLN A 12 -0.44 -17.29 1.86
CA GLN A 12 0.94 -17.56 1.44
C GLN A 12 1.60 -16.28 0.92
N VAL A 13 2.83 -16.03 1.38
CA VAL A 13 3.66 -14.95 0.84
C VAL A 13 4.24 -15.41 -0.50
N PRO A 14 4.00 -14.68 -1.62
CA PRO A 14 4.55 -15.06 -2.91
C PRO A 14 6.08 -15.05 -2.92
N GLU A 15 6.72 -16.04 -3.54
CA GLU A 15 8.17 -16.04 -3.72
C GLU A 15 8.61 -14.90 -4.66
N PRO A 16 9.69 -14.17 -4.33
CA PRO A 16 10.18 -13.09 -5.17
C PRO A 16 10.82 -13.63 -6.45
N ARG A 17 10.58 -12.92 -7.55
CA ARG A 17 11.22 -13.18 -8.86
C ARG A 17 12.53 -12.41 -8.96
N ASP A 18 13.54 -12.99 -9.57
CA ASP A 18 14.82 -12.28 -9.79
C ASP A 18 14.66 -11.15 -10.82
N SER A 19 15.23 -9.98 -10.52
CA SER A 19 15.35 -8.82 -11.42
C SER A 19 16.66 -8.05 -11.18
N ALA A 20 17.07 -7.24 -12.14
CA ALA A 20 18.21 -6.33 -11.98
C ALA A 20 17.83 -4.91 -12.42
N LEU A 21 18.34 -3.89 -11.73
CA LEU A 21 18.22 -2.48 -12.08
C LEU A 21 19.59 -1.86 -12.30
N GLY A 22 19.74 -1.14 -13.41
CA GLY A 22 20.94 -0.39 -13.77
C GLY A 22 20.88 1.07 -13.32
N VAL A 23 21.66 1.43 -12.32
CA VAL A 23 21.89 2.83 -11.91
C VAL A 23 23.00 3.41 -12.78
N LEU A 24 22.61 3.96 -13.93
CA LEU A 24 23.55 4.63 -14.82
C LEU A 24 23.87 6.04 -14.34
N LEU A 25 25.17 6.33 -14.27
CA LEU A 25 25.72 7.60 -13.82
C LEU A 25 26.47 8.31 -14.94
N ARG A 26 26.37 9.64 -14.98
CA ARG A 26 27.24 10.51 -15.76
C ARG A 26 27.56 11.80 -15.01
N ARG A 27 28.53 12.55 -15.50
CA ARG A 27 28.81 13.91 -15.04
C ARG A 27 28.04 14.90 -15.91
N GLY A 28 27.23 15.76 -15.30
CA GLY A 28 26.59 16.87 -15.98
C GLY A 28 27.59 17.96 -16.36
N THR A 29 27.14 18.96 -17.13
CA THR A 29 27.97 20.09 -17.59
C THR A 29 28.55 20.92 -16.44
N ALA A 30 27.85 20.97 -15.30
CA ALA A 30 28.31 21.62 -14.07
C ALA A 30 29.21 20.72 -13.19
N GLY A 31 29.54 19.50 -13.62
CA GLY A 31 30.38 18.53 -12.90
C GLY A 31 29.65 17.67 -11.85
N GLY A 32 28.37 17.95 -11.58
CA GLY A 32 27.51 17.16 -10.69
C GLY A 32 27.16 15.78 -11.28
N TRP A 33 26.75 14.85 -10.43
CA TRP A 33 26.24 13.54 -10.87
C TRP A 33 24.83 13.67 -11.43
N GLN A 34 24.58 12.99 -12.56
CA GLN A 34 23.24 12.74 -13.08
C GLN A 34 22.98 11.24 -13.15
N VAL A 35 21.73 10.86 -12.91
CA VAL A 35 21.23 9.49 -13.08
C VAL A 35 20.26 9.42 -14.26
N LEU A 36 20.20 8.26 -14.92
CA LEU A 36 19.17 7.99 -15.91
C LEU A 36 17.92 7.43 -15.23
N LEU A 37 16.78 8.07 -15.43
CA LEU A 37 15.47 7.58 -14.98
C LEU A 37 14.49 7.49 -16.15
N GLY A 38 13.74 6.39 -16.19
CA GLY A 38 12.62 6.16 -17.11
C GLY A 38 11.27 6.39 -16.46
N ARG A 39 10.39 7.13 -17.13
CA ARG A 39 8.98 7.26 -16.74
C ARG A 39 8.24 6.04 -17.24
N ARG A 40 7.89 5.13 -16.33
CA ARG A 40 7.15 3.91 -16.66
C ARG A 40 5.83 4.24 -17.36
N SER A 41 5.49 3.45 -18.35
CA SER A 41 4.22 3.55 -19.09
C SER A 41 3.03 3.60 -18.14
N ARG A 42 2.07 4.48 -18.41
CA ARG A 42 0.80 4.53 -17.65
C ARG A 42 -0.04 3.27 -17.80
N LYS A 43 0.28 2.43 -18.80
CA LYS A 43 -0.32 1.11 -19.00
C LYS A 43 0.40 0.00 -18.21
N ALA A 44 1.51 0.32 -17.54
CA ALA A 44 2.25 -0.67 -16.75
C ALA A 44 1.36 -1.23 -15.63
N ARG A 45 1.44 -2.55 -15.42
CA ARG A 45 0.69 -3.25 -14.36
C ARG A 45 1.18 -2.89 -12.96
N PHE A 46 2.41 -2.42 -12.83
CA PHE A 46 3.05 -2.08 -11.56
C PHE A 46 3.69 -0.69 -11.63
N LEU A 47 3.28 0.18 -10.69
CA LEU A 47 3.73 1.57 -10.52
C LEU A 47 3.72 2.39 -11.83
N PRO A 48 2.56 2.49 -12.51
CA PRO A 48 2.44 3.30 -13.73
C PRO A 48 2.85 4.76 -13.49
N GLY A 49 3.54 5.36 -14.46
CA GLY A 49 3.93 6.78 -14.44
C GLY A 49 5.06 7.14 -13.46
N HIS A 50 5.58 6.19 -12.69
CA HIS A 50 6.70 6.42 -11.77
C HIS A 50 8.03 6.54 -12.53
N LEU A 51 8.95 7.35 -12.00
CA LEU A 51 10.33 7.41 -12.46
C LEU A 51 11.17 6.34 -11.76
N ALA A 52 11.75 5.43 -12.54
CA ALA A 52 12.56 4.33 -12.05
C ALA A 52 13.88 4.22 -12.81
N PHE A 53 14.86 3.51 -12.25
CA PHE A 53 16.03 3.08 -13.00
C PHE A 53 15.61 2.08 -14.09
N PRO A 54 16.30 2.05 -15.25
CA PRO A 54 16.14 0.98 -16.23
C PRO A 54 16.41 -0.38 -15.60
N GLY A 55 15.68 -1.40 -16.04
CA GLY A 55 15.89 -2.76 -15.64
C GLY A 55 14.59 -3.56 -15.54
N GLY A 56 14.75 -4.87 -15.52
CA GLY A 56 13.63 -5.79 -15.60
C GLY A 56 13.95 -7.17 -15.06
N ARG A 57 13.15 -8.12 -15.49
CA ARG A 57 13.14 -9.47 -14.92
C ARG A 57 14.30 -10.28 -15.50
N MET A 58 14.92 -11.10 -14.66
CA MET A 58 15.91 -12.05 -15.15
C MET A 58 15.26 -13.11 -16.05
N GLU A 59 15.86 -13.31 -17.23
CA GLU A 59 15.46 -14.29 -18.24
C GLU A 59 16.38 -15.53 -18.21
N PRO A 60 15.98 -16.65 -18.83
CA PRO A 60 16.81 -17.85 -18.90
C PRO A 60 18.22 -17.61 -19.47
N GLU A 61 18.35 -16.73 -20.46
CA GLU A 61 19.60 -16.38 -21.15
C GLU A 61 20.61 -15.73 -20.19
N ASP A 62 20.13 -14.92 -19.25
CA ASP A 62 20.97 -14.26 -18.24
C ASP A 62 21.64 -15.27 -17.30
N ARG A 63 20.99 -16.43 -17.09
CA ARG A 63 21.40 -17.48 -16.14
C ARG A 63 22.50 -18.39 -16.69
N ALA A 64 22.88 -18.25 -17.95
CA ALA A 64 23.87 -19.11 -18.61
C ALA A 64 25.22 -19.15 -17.88
N ASP A 65 25.60 -18.08 -17.18
CA ASP A 65 26.74 -18.08 -16.27
C ASP A 65 26.30 -17.49 -14.90
N ALA A 66 26.28 -18.34 -13.88
CA ALA A 66 25.61 -18.01 -12.62
C ALA A 66 26.24 -16.85 -11.84
N PRO A 67 27.59 -16.71 -11.76
CA PRO A 67 28.26 -15.56 -11.15
C PRO A 67 27.83 -14.18 -11.69
N SER A 68 27.77 -13.98 -13.01
CA SER A 68 27.48 -12.66 -13.61
C SER A 68 26.06 -12.51 -14.15
N ARG A 69 25.13 -13.39 -13.72
CA ARG A 69 23.71 -13.35 -14.14
C ARG A 69 23.05 -11.98 -13.93
N TRP A 70 23.33 -11.33 -12.80
CA TRP A 70 22.75 -10.01 -12.49
C TRP A 70 23.28 -8.94 -13.45
N HIS A 71 24.58 -9.02 -13.76
CA HIS A 71 25.27 -8.06 -14.62
C HIS A 71 24.81 -8.20 -16.07
N ARG A 72 24.64 -9.44 -16.55
CA ARG A 72 24.05 -9.71 -17.87
C ARG A 72 22.62 -9.21 -17.99
N CYS A 73 21.79 -9.50 -16.97
CA CYS A 73 20.41 -9.02 -16.93
C CYS A 73 20.35 -7.48 -17.00
N ALA A 74 21.14 -6.76 -16.18
CA ALA A 74 21.16 -5.31 -16.23
C ALA A 74 21.65 -4.75 -17.57
N SER A 75 22.68 -5.35 -18.18
CA SER A 75 23.12 -4.97 -19.53
C SER A 75 22.06 -5.19 -20.60
N ARG A 76 21.38 -6.35 -20.59
CA ARG A 76 20.32 -6.68 -21.56
C ARG A 76 19.14 -5.71 -21.45
N GLU A 77 18.59 -5.58 -20.24
CA GLU A 77 17.43 -4.72 -19.97
C GLU A 77 17.73 -3.25 -20.31
N LEU A 78 18.93 -2.78 -19.98
CA LEU A 78 19.37 -1.44 -20.36
C LEU A 78 19.34 -1.25 -21.88
N VAL A 79 19.87 -2.20 -22.65
CA VAL A 79 19.86 -2.14 -24.12
C VAL A 79 18.43 -2.17 -24.67
N GLU A 80 17.57 -3.01 -24.14
CA GLU A 80 16.17 -3.14 -24.57
C GLU A 80 15.35 -1.87 -24.28
N GLU A 81 15.53 -1.28 -23.10
CA GLU A 81 14.78 -0.08 -22.70
C GLU A 81 15.33 1.21 -23.31
N THR A 82 16.65 1.28 -23.56
CA THR A 82 17.34 2.56 -23.82
C THR A 82 18.23 2.57 -25.05
N GLY A 83 18.59 1.41 -25.59
CA GLY A 83 19.61 1.26 -26.63
C GLY A 83 21.04 1.55 -26.16
N ILE A 84 21.26 1.92 -24.89
CA ILE A 84 22.59 2.19 -24.34
C ILE A 84 23.30 0.87 -24.06
N GLN A 85 24.50 0.72 -24.60
CA GLN A 85 25.33 -0.46 -24.41
C GLN A 85 26.33 -0.24 -23.26
N VAL A 86 26.25 -1.11 -22.25
CA VAL A 86 27.22 -1.21 -21.16
C VAL A 86 27.61 -2.67 -21.04
N ASP A 87 28.91 -2.97 -21.10
CA ASP A 87 29.40 -4.34 -20.96
C ASP A 87 29.09 -4.87 -19.56
N HIS A 88 28.58 -6.10 -19.48
CA HIS A 88 28.28 -6.75 -18.19
C HIS A 88 29.48 -6.78 -17.23
N GLN A 89 30.72 -6.72 -17.72
CA GLN A 89 31.93 -6.76 -16.88
C GLN A 89 32.24 -5.46 -16.14
N VAL A 90 31.63 -4.33 -16.50
CA VAL A 90 31.96 -3.02 -15.91
C VAL A 90 31.01 -2.57 -14.82
N TRP A 91 29.91 -3.30 -14.60
CA TRP A 91 28.99 -2.99 -13.51
C TRP A 91 29.64 -3.24 -12.15
N LEU A 92 29.37 -2.34 -11.21
CA LEU A 92 29.70 -2.52 -9.80
C LEU A 92 28.45 -2.91 -9.01
N ASP A 93 28.58 -3.86 -8.10
CA ASP A 93 27.49 -4.28 -7.25
C ASP A 93 27.08 -3.19 -6.26
N GLY A 94 25.81 -2.82 -6.29
CA GLY A 94 25.14 -2.00 -5.28
C GLY A 94 24.31 -2.83 -4.29
N GLY A 95 24.41 -4.16 -4.30
CA GLY A 95 23.63 -5.04 -3.42
C GLY A 95 22.22 -5.34 -3.90
N GLU A 96 21.44 -6.03 -3.07
CA GLU A 96 20.11 -6.56 -3.42
C GLU A 96 19.04 -6.06 -2.44
N ARG A 97 17.78 -5.97 -2.90
CA ARG A 97 16.60 -5.80 -2.03
C ARG A 97 15.44 -6.65 -2.48
N SER A 98 14.64 -7.09 -1.53
CA SER A 98 13.40 -7.80 -1.79
C SER A 98 12.20 -6.86 -1.67
N THR A 99 11.24 -7.00 -2.60
CA THR A 99 9.93 -6.36 -2.41
C THR A 99 9.29 -6.91 -1.13
N PRO A 100 8.75 -6.05 -0.24
CA PRO A 100 8.16 -6.49 1.03
C PRO A 100 7.08 -7.57 0.85
N ALA A 101 6.95 -8.45 1.84
CA ALA A 101 6.06 -9.61 1.79
C ALA A 101 4.56 -9.27 1.65
N MET A 102 4.15 -8.04 2.00
CA MET A 102 2.78 -7.54 1.80
C MET A 102 2.36 -7.40 0.33
N PHE A 103 3.30 -7.34 -0.62
CA PHE A 103 2.98 -7.10 -2.02
C PHE A 103 2.63 -8.42 -2.73
N PRO A 104 1.57 -8.44 -3.57
CA PRO A 104 1.18 -9.64 -4.30
C PRO A 104 2.14 -10.01 -5.43
N VAL A 105 2.93 -9.03 -5.91
CA VAL A 105 3.99 -9.24 -6.88
C VAL A 105 5.29 -8.81 -6.24
N ARG A 106 6.25 -9.75 -6.16
CA ARG A 106 7.52 -9.53 -5.48
C ARG A 106 8.69 -9.80 -6.39
N TYR A 107 9.72 -8.98 -6.21
CA TYR A 107 11.00 -9.11 -6.89
C TYR A 107 12.14 -9.11 -5.87
N ARG A 108 13.16 -9.93 -6.12
CA ARG A 108 14.50 -9.83 -5.53
C ARG A 108 15.35 -9.09 -6.57
N THR A 109 15.61 -7.83 -6.30
CA THR A 109 16.24 -6.91 -7.25
C THR A 109 17.69 -6.68 -6.88
N ALA A 110 18.61 -6.98 -7.79
CA ALA A 110 20.00 -6.53 -7.72
C ALA A 110 20.11 -5.10 -8.28
N PHE A 111 20.86 -4.23 -7.59
CA PHE A 111 21.15 -2.87 -8.04
C PHE A 111 22.59 -2.81 -8.51
N LEU A 112 22.82 -2.42 -9.76
CA LEU A 112 24.13 -2.39 -10.37
C LEU A 112 24.45 -0.99 -10.87
N LEU A 113 25.67 -0.52 -10.65
CA LEU A 113 26.08 0.82 -11.02
C LEU A 113 27.10 0.80 -12.15
N ALA A 114 26.93 1.68 -13.13
CA ALA A 114 27.93 1.92 -14.17
C ALA A 114 28.00 3.41 -14.48
N GLN A 115 29.18 3.86 -14.89
CA GLN A 115 29.40 5.23 -15.32
C GLN A 115 29.58 5.26 -16.83
N LEU A 116 28.85 6.14 -17.53
CA LEU A 116 29.11 6.42 -18.93
C LEU A 116 30.47 7.12 -19.10
N PRO A 117 31.26 6.77 -20.12
CA PRO A 117 32.53 7.44 -20.40
C PRO A 117 32.35 8.95 -20.57
N SER A 118 33.30 9.74 -20.05
CA SER A 118 33.30 11.20 -20.23
C SER A 118 33.21 11.59 -21.71
N GLY A 119 32.31 12.52 -22.04
CA GLY A 119 32.05 12.96 -23.42
C GLY A 119 31.00 12.13 -24.17
N ASN A 120 30.51 11.04 -23.57
CA ASN A 120 29.34 10.31 -24.04
C ASN A 120 28.10 10.88 -23.32
N ASP A 121 27.56 11.96 -23.87
CA ASP A 121 26.32 12.59 -23.41
C ASP A 121 25.16 12.22 -24.34
N PRO A 122 24.73 10.93 -24.39
CA PRO A 122 23.61 10.58 -25.22
C PRO A 122 22.40 11.42 -24.80
N ALA A 123 21.71 11.98 -25.79
CA ALA A 123 20.37 12.50 -25.56
C ALA A 123 19.55 11.43 -24.84
N PRO A 124 18.60 11.82 -23.96
CA PRO A 124 17.75 10.83 -23.34
C PRO A 124 17.14 9.91 -24.40
N PRO A 125 17.20 8.57 -24.21
CA PRO A 125 16.67 7.62 -25.17
C PRO A 125 15.20 7.94 -25.53
N PRO A 126 14.77 7.58 -26.75
CA PRO A 126 13.37 7.73 -27.14
C PRO A 126 12.46 6.87 -26.27
N ALA A 127 11.15 7.15 -26.31
CA ALA A 127 10.16 6.35 -25.62
C ALA A 127 10.17 4.89 -26.12
N SER A 128 9.92 3.96 -25.20
CA SER A 128 9.74 2.54 -25.45
C SER A 128 8.34 2.10 -24.99
N PRO A 129 7.87 0.88 -25.31
CA PRO A 129 6.63 0.35 -24.76
C PRO A 129 6.59 0.35 -23.22
N GLU A 130 7.76 0.23 -22.59
CA GLU A 130 7.93 0.19 -21.14
C GLU A 130 8.05 1.58 -20.50
N ASN A 131 8.73 2.51 -21.18
CA ASN A 131 8.99 3.86 -20.69
C ASN A 131 8.48 4.93 -21.67
N GLU A 132 7.58 5.79 -21.21
CA GLU A 132 7.04 6.92 -21.98
C GLU A 132 8.09 8.01 -22.26
N SER A 133 9.12 8.10 -21.43
CA SER A 133 10.21 9.06 -21.58
C SER A 133 11.39 8.68 -20.71
N MET A 134 12.61 9.01 -21.13
CA MET A 134 13.82 8.92 -20.30
C MET A 134 14.32 10.33 -19.97
N ILE A 135 14.97 10.49 -18.81
CA ILE A 135 15.60 11.75 -18.40
C ILE A 135 16.94 11.48 -17.71
N TRP A 136 17.92 12.33 -18.02
CA TRP A 136 19.08 12.52 -17.16
C TRP A 136 18.75 13.62 -16.16
N ILE A 137 18.88 13.32 -14.88
CA ILE A 137 18.50 14.25 -13.81
C ILE A 137 19.47 14.16 -12.65
N GLU A 138 19.74 15.29 -12.00
CA GLU A 138 20.50 15.30 -10.76
C GLU A 138 19.67 14.68 -9.63
N PRO A 139 20.24 13.84 -8.75
CA PRO A 139 19.49 13.25 -7.63
C PRO A 139 18.75 14.30 -6.80
N GLY A 140 19.38 15.45 -6.51
CA GLY A 140 18.76 16.54 -5.76
C GLY A 140 17.53 17.12 -6.45
N GLU A 141 17.61 17.36 -7.76
CA GLU A 141 16.47 17.84 -8.55
C GLU A 141 15.32 16.82 -8.57
N ALA A 142 15.63 15.53 -8.69
CA ALA A 142 14.62 14.48 -8.59
C ALA A 142 13.96 14.47 -7.20
N MET A 143 14.73 14.65 -6.12
CA MET A 143 14.20 14.74 -4.76
C MET A 143 13.29 15.96 -4.58
N ASP A 144 13.65 17.12 -5.13
CA ASP A 144 12.83 18.33 -5.02
C ASP A 144 11.51 18.20 -5.80
N ARG A 145 11.57 17.66 -7.02
CA ARG A 145 10.36 17.36 -7.81
C ARG A 145 9.46 16.34 -7.11
N TYR A 146 10.04 15.33 -6.44
CA TYR A 146 9.26 14.35 -5.66
C TYR A 146 8.59 15.01 -4.45
N ARG A 147 9.32 15.81 -3.67
CA ARG A 147 8.78 16.54 -2.51
C ARG A 147 7.65 17.50 -2.91
N ALA A 148 7.75 18.11 -4.08
CA ALA A 148 6.71 18.97 -4.66
C ALA A 148 5.52 18.20 -5.26
N GLY A 149 5.55 16.86 -5.26
CA GLY A 149 4.49 16.03 -5.85
C GLY A 149 4.48 16.01 -7.40
N ALA A 150 5.47 16.60 -8.06
CA ALA A 150 5.53 16.70 -9.52
C ALA A 150 5.89 15.38 -10.21
N ILE A 151 6.54 14.46 -9.48
CA ILE A 151 6.88 13.11 -9.93
C ILE A 151 6.59 12.09 -8.83
N GLN A 152 6.49 10.82 -9.22
CA GLN A 152 6.39 9.69 -8.32
C GLN A 152 7.62 8.82 -8.52
N ILE A 153 8.20 8.33 -7.44
CA ILE A 153 9.43 7.54 -7.46
C ILE A 153 9.20 6.30 -6.60
N PRO A 154 9.51 5.07 -7.07
CA PRO A 154 9.39 3.87 -6.25
C PRO A 154 10.30 3.95 -5.03
N PRO A 155 9.90 3.40 -3.86
CA PRO A 155 10.67 3.51 -2.63
C PRO A 155 12.16 3.11 -2.75
N PRO A 156 12.51 2.02 -3.47
CA PRO A 156 13.92 1.65 -3.61
C PRO A 156 14.76 2.72 -4.34
N VAL A 157 14.20 3.31 -5.40
CA VAL A 157 14.85 4.37 -6.18
C VAL A 157 14.95 5.63 -5.34
N LEU A 158 13.88 6.00 -4.63
CA LEU A 158 13.85 7.18 -3.76
C LEU A 158 14.94 7.12 -2.68
N ALA A 159 15.14 5.96 -2.05
CA ALA A 159 16.17 5.78 -1.03
C ALA A 159 17.59 6.03 -1.58
N ILE A 160 17.87 5.55 -2.80
CA ILE A 160 19.17 5.75 -3.47
C ILE A 160 19.38 7.22 -3.81
N LEU A 161 18.39 7.86 -4.46
CA LEU A 161 18.48 9.27 -4.85
C LEU A 161 18.66 10.18 -3.63
N ARG A 162 17.96 9.88 -2.53
CA ARG A 162 18.11 10.58 -1.26
C ARG A 162 19.53 10.48 -0.72
N ALA A 163 20.09 9.27 -0.62
CA ALA A 163 21.44 9.07 -0.12
C ALA A 163 22.48 9.81 -0.98
N MET A 164 22.35 9.75 -2.31
CA MET A 164 23.22 10.47 -3.23
C MET A 164 23.07 12.00 -3.12
N THR A 165 21.89 12.49 -2.75
CA THR A 165 21.65 13.93 -2.54
C THR A 165 22.27 14.40 -1.24
N GLU A 166 22.06 13.65 -0.15
CA GLU A 166 22.56 13.98 1.19
C GLU A 166 24.09 13.87 1.27
N ARG A 167 24.68 12.91 0.55
CA ARG A 167 26.12 12.73 0.44
C ARG A 167 26.49 12.36 -0.99
N PRO A 168 26.76 13.36 -1.85
CA PRO A 168 27.19 13.11 -3.23
C PRO A 168 28.45 12.23 -3.28
N PRO A 169 28.44 11.12 -4.02
CA PRO A 169 29.59 10.23 -4.07
C PRO A 169 30.76 10.89 -4.81
N LEU A 170 32.00 10.54 -4.43
CA LEU A 170 33.21 11.09 -5.07
C LEU A 170 33.43 10.50 -6.46
N ASP A 171 33.26 9.19 -6.59
CA ASP A 171 33.45 8.39 -7.80
C ASP A 171 32.42 7.25 -7.89
N LEU A 172 32.50 6.44 -8.95
CA LEU A 172 31.60 5.31 -9.17
C LEU A 172 31.69 4.25 -8.06
N ALA A 173 32.89 3.98 -7.52
CA ALA A 173 33.08 2.98 -6.48
C ALA A 173 32.43 3.42 -5.16
N ALA A 174 32.59 4.70 -4.79
CA ALA A 174 31.92 5.31 -3.65
C ALA A 174 30.39 5.30 -3.82
N ALA A 175 29.88 5.54 -5.04
CA ALA A 175 28.46 5.43 -5.32
C ALA A 175 27.95 4.00 -5.12
N ALA A 176 28.69 2.99 -5.60
CA ALA A 176 28.28 1.60 -5.49
C ALA A 176 28.23 1.12 -4.04
N GLU A 177 29.24 1.48 -3.26
CA GLU A 177 29.28 1.18 -1.83
C GLU A 177 28.17 1.91 -1.06
N GLN A 178 27.89 3.17 -1.40
CA GLN A 178 26.77 3.90 -0.81
C GLN A 178 25.42 3.21 -1.10
N VAL A 179 25.18 2.79 -2.34
CA VAL A 179 23.96 2.05 -2.71
C VAL A 179 23.87 0.71 -1.97
N ARG A 180 25.00 0.01 -1.81
CA ARG A 180 25.08 -1.23 -1.01
C ARG A 180 24.66 -1.02 0.43
N GLN A 181 25.16 0.03 1.07
CA GLN A 181 24.81 0.37 2.45
C GLN A 181 23.33 0.72 2.60
N VAL A 182 22.79 1.52 1.67
CA VAL A 182 21.35 1.86 1.65
C VAL A 182 20.51 0.59 1.49
N ASN A 183 20.86 -0.27 0.54
CA ASN A 183 20.13 -1.51 0.27
C ASN A 183 20.12 -2.44 1.50
N ALA A 184 21.27 -2.62 2.15
CA ALA A 184 21.39 -3.44 3.35
C ALA A 184 20.58 -2.88 4.53
N LEU A 185 20.56 -1.55 4.72
CA LEU A 185 19.77 -0.91 5.77
C LEU A 185 18.26 -1.06 5.55
N GLU A 186 17.82 -0.83 4.32
CA GLU A 186 16.41 -0.90 3.93
C GLU A 186 15.86 -2.34 3.97
N GLU A 187 16.68 -3.36 3.73
CA GLU A 187 16.24 -4.77 3.89
C GLU A 187 15.96 -5.12 5.36
N GLN A 188 16.68 -4.50 6.31
CA GLN A 188 16.49 -4.74 7.75
C GLN A 188 15.36 -3.90 8.36
N ALA A 189 15.25 -2.64 7.95
CA ALA A 189 14.30 -1.68 8.48
C ALA A 189 13.82 -0.78 7.33
N PRO A 190 12.83 -1.21 6.54
CA PRO A 190 12.47 -0.49 5.33
C PRO A 190 11.82 0.85 5.67
N ARG A 191 12.32 1.93 5.05
CA ARG A 191 11.68 3.22 4.92
C ARG A 191 10.91 3.22 3.60
N ILE A 192 9.67 2.77 3.64
CA ILE A 192 8.79 2.83 2.47
C ILE A 192 8.10 4.19 2.45
N GLU A 193 8.22 4.92 1.35
CA GLU A 193 7.63 6.25 1.21
C GLU A 193 7.02 6.39 -0.19
N PHE A 194 5.69 6.38 -0.26
CA PHE A 194 4.94 6.62 -1.50
C PHE A 194 4.42 8.06 -1.59
N VAL A 195 4.26 8.70 -0.44
CA VAL A 195 3.80 10.08 -0.30
C VAL A 195 4.87 10.83 0.50
N PRO A 196 5.35 12.00 0.02
CA PRO A 196 6.44 12.73 0.69
C PRO A 196 6.16 13.00 2.17
N GLY A 197 7.04 12.52 3.05
CA GLY A 197 6.90 12.68 4.50
C GLY A 197 5.91 11.73 5.18
N VAL A 198 5.36 10.74 4.47
CA VAL A 198 4.53 9.68 5.06
C VAL A 198 5.26 8.35 4.91
N TRP A 199 5.91 7.93 6.00
CA TRP A 199 6.62 6.66 6.03
C TRP A 199 5.63 5.52 6.26
N MET A 200 5.96 4.34 5.74
CA MET A 200 5.20 3.12 5.88
C MET A 200 6.13 1.99 6.31
N LEU A 201 5.68 1.18 7.25
CA LEU A 201 6.30 -0.08 7.62
C LEU A 201 5.23 -1.18 7.68
N PRO A 202 5.24 -2.18 6.77
CA PRO A 202 4.41 -3.36 6.95
C PRO A 202 4.95 -4.22 8.09
N VAL A 203 4.09 -4.52 9.06
CA VAL A 203 4.37 -5.45 10.16
C VAL A 203 3.53 -6.71 9.99
N HIS A 204 4.09 -7.88 10.23
CA HIS A 204 3.29 -9.11 10.22
C HIS A 204 2.27 -9.05 11.37
N SER A 205 0.98 -9.15 11.04
CA SER A 205 -0.13 -9.10 11.98
C SER A 205 -1.02 -10.35 11.86
N ASP A 206 -1.94 -10.53 12.80
CA ASP A 206 -2.93 -11.59 12.79
C ASP A 206 -4.21 -11.13 12.06
N THR A 207 -4.05 -10.73 10.80
CA THR A 207 -5.11 -10.25 9.89
C THR A 207 -5.80 -11.40 9.14
N LEU A 208 -6.95 -11.13 8.53
CA LEU A 208 -7.62 -12.06 7.62
C LEU A 208 -6.88 -12.19 6.27
N PRO A 209 -6.79 -13.40 5.69
CA PRO A 209 -6.32 -13.61 4.32
C PRO A 209 -7.13 -12.81 3.30
N PRO A 210 -6.52 -12.39 2.17
CA PRO A 210 -5.16 -12.71 1.72
C PRO A 210 -4.07 -11.83 2.36
N ALA A 211 -4.42 -10.93 3.27
CA ALA A 211 -3.43 -10.11 3.95
C ALA A 211 -2.59 -10.96 4.93
N THR A 212 -1.34 -10.58 5.07
CA THR A 212 -0.38 -11.16 6.03
C THR A 212 0.24 -10.09 6.93
N HIS A 213 0.07 -8.83 6.55
CA HIS A 213 0.69 -7.67 7.19
C HIS A 213 -0.32 -6.55 7.33
N THR A 214 -0.09 -5.71 8.32
CA THR A 214 -0.71 -4.39 8.48
C THR A 214 0.31 -3.30 8.22
N ASN A 215 -0.07 -2.29 7.45
CA ASN A 215 0.76 -1.15 7.13
C ASN A 215 0.69 -0.15 8.29
N VAL A 216 1.79 0.00 9.01
CA VAL A 216 1.97 1.06 10.00
C VAL A 216 2.38 2.32 9.26
N TYR A 217 1.64 3.41 9.42
CA TYR A 217 1.97 4.70 8.80
C TYR A 217 2.57 5.66 9.81
N MET A 218 3.57 6.44 9.38
CA MET A 218 4.20 7.49 10.17
C MET A 218 4.29 8.79 9.35
N PRO A 219 3.18 9.53 9.23
CA PRO A 219 3.21 10.92 8.75
C PRO A 219 4.08 11.77 9.66
N ALA A 220 5.01 12.53 9.07
CA ALA A 220 6.01 13.29 9.81
C ALA A 220 6.34 14.63 9.16
N ALA A 221 6.42 15.67 9.99
CA ALA A 221 7.01 16.97 9.69
C ALA A 221 7.91 17.40 10.87
N GLU A 222 7.59 18.47 11.62
CA GLU A 222 8.28 18.77 12.89
C GLU A 222 7.90 17.79 14.02
N ARG A 223 6.74 17.16 13.90
CA ARG A 223 6.23 16.10 14.77
C ARG A 223 5.78 14.92 13.93
N PHE A 224 5.64 13.75 14.55
CA PHE A 224 5.11 12.57 13.87
C PHE A 224 4.15 11.78 14.76
N VAL A 225 3.29 11.00 14.11
CA VAL A 225 2.41 10.03 14.78
C VAL A 225 2.69 8.63 14.23
N VAL A 226 2.31 7.60 14.98
CA VAL A 226 2.32 6.21 14.51
C VAL A 226 0.88 5.74 14.37
N ILE A 227 0.46 5.36 13.18
CA ILE A 227 -0.91 4.92 12.89
C ILE A 227 -0.95 3.40 12.76
N ASP A 228 -1.82 2.75 13.53
CA ASP A 228 -2.09 1.31 13.53
C ASP A 228 -0.83 0.43 13.67
N PRO A 229 -0.11 0.47 14.80
CA PRO A 229 0.98 -0.48 15.10
C PRO A 229 0.41 -1.90 15.30
N GLY A 230 0.09 -2.55 14.20
CA GLY A 230 -0.76 -3.74 14.12
C GLY A 230 -0.23 -5.07 14.63
N SER A 231 0.92 -5.07 15.31
CA SER A 231 1.57 -6.31 15.75
C SER A 231 2.20 -6.13 17.12
N SER A 232 1.90 -7.05 18.04
CA SER A 232 2.55 -7.16 19.36
C SER A 232 3.75 -8.11 19.35
N ARG A 233 4.11 -8.68 18.19
CA ARG A 233 5.22 -9.62 18.08
C ARG A 233 6.54 -8.90 18.39
N PRO A 234 7.40 -9.42 19.28
CA PRO A 234 8.60 -8.71 19.73
C PRO A 234 9.50 -8.22 18.59
N GLY A 235 9.73 -9.04 17.57
CA GLY A 235 10.55 -8.65 16.41
C GLY A 235 9.93 -7.59 15.51
N GLU A 236 8.59 -7.50 15.43
CA GLU A 236 7.92 -6.43 14.69
C GLU A 236 7.92 -5.11 15.47
N ILE A 237 7.75 -5.17 16.80
CA ILE A 237 7.91 -4.01 17.68
C ILE A 237 9.33 -3.46 17.60
N GLU A 238 10.36 -4.32 17.71
CA GLU A 238 11.76 -3.90 17.59
C GLU A 238 12.02 -3.21 16.24
N LYS A 239 11.52 -3.79 15.14
CA LYS A 239 11.64 -3.19 13.80
C LYS A 239 10.96 -1.82 13.72
N LEU A 240 9.75 -1.69 14.25
CA LEU A 240 9.01 -0.42 14.26
C LEU A 240 9.72 0.65 15.11
N LEU A 241 10.27 0.28 16.27
CA LEU A 241 11.05 1.20 17.11
C LEU A 241 12.36 1.63 16.43
N LYS A 242 13.02 0.74 15.69
CA LYS A 242 14.19 1.09 14.87
C LYS A 242 13.82 2.08 13.77
N VAL A 243 12.67 1.91 13.11
CA VAL A 243 12.21 2.81 12.04
C VAL A 243 11.80 4.18 12.60
N THR A 244 11.07 4.23 13.72
CA THR A 244 10.70 5.51 14.38
C THR A 244 11.93 6.25 14.92
N GLY A 245 12.91 5.53 15.48
CA GLY A 245 14.20 6.11 15.86
C GLY A 245 14.93 6.76 14.69
N ARG A 246 15.02 6.05 13.54
CA ARG A 246 15.59 6.61 12.30
C ARG A 246 14.80 7.80 11.77
N LEU A 247 13.48 7.78 11.88
CA LEU A 247 12.62 8.89 11.49
C LEU A 247 12.98 10.12 12.31
N LYS A 248 13.03 9.99 13.64
CA LYS A 248 13.46 11.07 14.54
C LYS A 248 14.88 11.56 14.24
N GLU A 249 15.85 10.66 14.11
CA GLU A 249 17.25 11.02 13.83
C GLU A 249 17.42 11.77 12.50
N SER A 250 16.71 11.36 11.44
CA SER A 250 16.87 11.92 10.10
C SER A 250 16.05 13.19 9.85
N THR A 251 15.00 13.44 10.63
CA THR A 251 14.09 14.57 10.43
C THR A 251 14.08 15.58 11.58
N GLY A 252 14.53 15.17 12.77
CA GLY A 252 14.35 15.92 14.00
C GLY A 252 12.91 15.87 14.55
N ALA A 253 12.01 15.10 13.93
CA ALA A 253 10.61 15.07 14.32
C ALA A 253 10.40 14.40 15.69
N GLU A 254 9.59 15.02 16.54
CA GLU A 254 9.23 14.47 17.84
C GLU A 254 7.92 13.65 17.80
N PRO A 255 7.83 12.51 18.50
CA PRO A 255 6.61 11.72 18.52
C PRO A 255 5.49 12.46 19.27
N MET A 256 4.29 12.44 18.71
CA MET A 256 3.10 13.07 19.30
C MET A 256 2.12 12.05 19.91
N GLY A 257 2.00 10.87 19.29
CA GLY A 257 0.98 9.90 19.70
C GLY A 257 0.92 8.68 18.79
N VAL A 258 0.28 7.63 19.29
CA VAL A 258 -0.20 6.51 18.49
C VAL A 258 -1.65 6.77 18.13
N LEU A 259 -2.01 6.75 16.85
CA LEU A 259 -3.40 6.89 16.40
C LEU A 259 -3.93 5.53 15.95
N LEU A 260 -5.17 5.23 16.33
CA LEU A 260 -5.86 4.02 15.88
C LEU A 260 -6.98 4.39 14.92
N THR A 261 -7.03 3.71 13.78
CA THR A 261 -8.15 3.82 12.84
C THR A 261 -9.41 3.21 13.45
N HIS A 262 -9.31 2.04 14.07
CA HIS A 262 -10.42 1.35 14.74
C HIS A 262 -9.92 0.27 15.73
N ASN A 263 -10.82 -0.58 16.22
CA ASN A 263 -10.57 -1.48 17.35
C ASN A 263 -10.13 -2.91 16.99
N HIS A 264 -9.95 -3.24 15.71
CA HIS A 264 -9.52 -4.59 15.33
C HIS A 264 -8.09 -4.85 15.79
N GLN A 265 -7.83 -6.09 16.18
CA GLN A 265 -6.60 -6.48 16.86
C GLN A 265 -5.36 -6.25 16.02
N ASP A 266 -5.45 -6.53 14.72
CA ASP A 266 -4.40 -6.30 13.73
C ASP A 266 -4.10 -4.82 13.47
N HIS A 267 -4.81 -3.88 14.13
CA HIS A 267 -4.49 -2.46 14.16
C HIS A 267 -4.01 -2.02 15.55
N THR A 268 -4.61 -2.57 16.62
CA THR A 268 -4.35 -2.12 17.99
C THR A 268 -3.26 -2.91 18.72
N ALA A 269 -2.83 -4.08 18.23
CA ALA A 269 -2.05 -5.05 19.00
C ALA A 269 -0.75 -4.48 19.60
N GLY A 270 0.03 -3.72 18.83
CA GLY A 270 1.28 -3.11 19.26
C GLY A 270 1.13 -1.73 19.88
N ALA A 271 -0.08 -1.18 19.97
CA ALA A 271 -0.32 0.23 20.32
C ALA A 271 0.21 0.61 21.70
N ALA A 272 -0.09 -0.20 22.72
CA ALA A 272 0.38 0.06 24.08
C ALA A 272 1.91 -0.01 24.19
N GLN A 273 2.55 -0.97 23.52
CA GLN A 273 4.00 -1.15 23.57
C GLN A 273 4.75 0.00 22.87
N VAL A 274 4.25 0.44 21.71
CA VAL A 274 4.84 1.55 20.97
C VAL A 274 4.62 2.87 21.70
N ALA A 275 3.42 3.09 22.24
CA ALA A 275 3.09 4.27 23.03
C ALA A 275 3.97 4.40 24.28
N ASP A 276 4.16 3.30 25.02
CA ASP A 276 5.05 3.26 26.18
C ASP A 276 6.51 3.51 25.76
N ALA A 277 7.01 2.84 24.73
CA ALA A 277 8.39 3.04 24.27
C ALA A 277 8.67 4.49 23.81
N LEU A 278 7.69 5.15 23.19
CA LEU A 278 7.79 6.54 22.72
C LEU A 278 7.37 7.57 23.79
N GLN A 279 6.82 7.14 24.92
CA GLN A 279 6.27 7.98 25.99
C GLN A 279 5.19 8.97 25.49
N VAL A 280 4.24 8.46 24.70
CA VAL A 280 3.14 9.23 24.11
C VAL A 280 1.79 8.57 24.35
N PRO A 281 0.67 9.31 24.32
CA PRO A 281 -0.65 8.74 24.45
C PRO A 281 -1.09 7.95 23.20
N VAL A 282 -2.11 7.10 23.39
CA VAL A 282 -2.84 6.44 22.30
C VAL A 282 -4.15 7.19 22.09
N PHE A 283 -4.50 7.48 20.84
CA PHE A 283 -5.71 8.17 20.45
C PHE A 283 -6.61 7.29 19.57
N ALA A 284 -7.92 7.37 19.78
CA ALA A 284 -8.92 6.71 18.95
C ALA A 284 -10.24 7.47 18.97
N HIS A 285 -11.14 7.17 18.03
CA HIS A 285 -12.51 7.66 18.13
C HIS A 285 -13.21 7.07 19.37
N PRO A 286 -14.03 7.84 20.12
CA PRO A 286 -14.73 7.32 21.29
C PRO A 286 -15.64 6.12 21.01
N GLU A 287 -16.26 6.08 19.83
CA GLU A 287 -17.14 4.98 19.42
C GLU A 287 -16.40 3.73 18.93
N ALA A 288 -15.08 3.81 18.74
CA ALA A 288 -14.30 2.64 18.34
C ALA A 288 -14.30 1.56 19.42
N ALA A 289 -14.51 1.91 20.69
CA ALA A 289 -14.48 0.95 21.81
C ALA A 289 -13.20 0.09 21.82
N CYS A 290 -12.04 0.75 21.70
CA CYS A 290 -10.74 0.10 21.68
C CYS A 290 -10.49 -0.73 22.96
N PRO A 291 -9.78 -1.88 22.86
CA PRO A 291 -9.52 -2.78 23.98
C PRO A 291 -8.44 -2.27 24.96
N LEU A 292 -8.01 -1.02 24.83
CA LEU A 292 -6.97 -0.36 25.62
C LEU A 292 -7.40 1.08 25.93
N PRO A 293 -6.87 1.72 26.98
CA PRO A 293 -7.14 3.12 27.26
C PRO A 293 -6.70 4.02 26.09
N THR A 294 -7.59 4.91 25.67
CA THR A 294 -7.32 5.88 24.61
C THR A 294 -7.81 7.27 25.00
N GLU A 295 -7.15 8.28 24.47
CA GLU A 295 -7.63 9.66 24.45
C GLU A 295 -8.56 9.87 23.25
N PRO A 296 -9.62 10.70 23.39
CA PRO A 296 -10.62 10.86 22.36
C PRO A 296 -10.07 11.67 21.18
N LEU A 297 -10.29 11.14 19.99
CA LEU A 297 -9.95 11.79 18.73
C LEU A 297 -11.24 12.10 17.98
N ALA A 298 -11.54 13.39 17.84
CA ALA A 298 -12.79 13.89 17.28
C ALA A 298 -12.72 13.96 15.75
N ASP A 299 -13.84 13.64 15.10
CA ASP A 299 -14.03 13.84 13.67
C ASP A 299 -13.75 15.30 13.26
N GLY A 300 -13.04 15.47 12.13
CA GLY A 300 -12.72 16.76 11.54
C GLY A 300 -11.75 17.64 12.32
N ARG A 301 -11.33 17.27 13.54
CA ARG A 301 -10.41 18.08 14.35
C ARG A 301 -8.96 17.90 13.86
N PRO A 302 -8.33 18.93 13.28
CA PRO A 302 -7.00 18.77 12.71
C PRO A 302 -5.91 18.52 13.77
N ILE A 303 -4.95 17.67 13.41
CA ILE A 303 -3.74 17.37 14.17
C ILE A 303 -2.58 18.02 13.41
N ASP A 304 -1.99 19.04 14.02
CA ASP A 304 -0.88 19.79 13.43
C ASP A 304 0.47 19.15 13.76
N LEU A 305 1.14 18.62 12.74
CA LEU A 305 2.48 18.03 12.86
C LEU A 305 3.60 19.06 12.60
N GLY A 306 3.31 20.35 12.51
CA GLY A 306 4.28 21.41 12.21
C GLY A 306 4.77 21.33 10.77
N GLY A 307 3.88 21.65 9.82
CA GLY A 307 4.16 21.58 8.37
C GLY A 307 3.46 20.44 7.63
N MET A 308 2.66 19.65 8.35
CA MET A 308 1.73 18.66 7.80
C MET A 308 0.51 18.57 8.70
N THR A 309 -0.69 18.56 8.13
CA THR A 309 -1.93 18.44 8.88
C THR A 309 -2.55 17.07 8.66
N LEU A 310 -2.93 16.37 9.73
CA LEU A 310 -3.78 15.19 9.66
C LEU A 310 -5.19 15.56 10.10
N VAL A 311 -6.17 15.36 9.24
CA VAL A 311 -7.59 15.57 9.55
C VAL A 311 -8.26 14.21 9.70
N PRO A 312 -8.66 13.82 10.91
CA PRO A 312 -9.45 12.61 11.13
C PRO A 312 -10.81 12.74 10.44
N VAL A 313 -11.26 11.66 9.81
CA VAL A 313 -12.55 11.59 9.09
C VAL A 313 -13.27 10.32 9.53
N LEU A 314 -14.40 10.50 10.22
CA LEU A 314 -15.27 9.41 10.67
C LEU A 314 -15.88 8.71 9.46
N THR A 315 -15.55 7.42 9.32
CA THR A 315 -15.88 6.57 8.17
C THR A 315 -16.46 5.23 8.63
N PRO A 316 -17.61 5.24 9.34
CA PRO A 316 -18.20 4.04 9.92
C PRO A 316 -18.71 3.09 8.83
N GLY A 317 -19.05 1.88 9.26
CA GLY A 317 -19.59 0.84 8.40
C GLY A 317 -18.79 -0.45 8.51
N HIS A 318 -17.47 -0.41 8.30
CA HIS A 318 -16.60 -1.56 8.59
C HIS A 318 -16.49 -1.83 10.10
N ALA A 319 -16.27 -0.76 10.86
CA ALA A 319 -16.31 -0.74 12.32
C ALA A 319 -16.93 0.59 12.77
N GLU A 320 -17.64 0.59 13.89
CA GLU A 320 -18.07 1.83 14.54
C GLU A 320 -16.86 2.63 15.01
N GLY A 321 -16.94 3.96 14.93
CA GLY A 321 -15.81 4.84 15.21
C GLY A 321 -14.60 4.68 14.29
N HIS A 322 -14.70 3.98 13.14
CA HIS A 322 -13.59 3.88 12.20
C HIS A 322 -13.19 5.26 11.67
N LEU A 323 -11.90 5.57 11.69
CA LEU A 323 -11.33 6.81 11.19
C LEU A 323 -10.39 6.55 10.01
N ALA A 324 -10.53 7.40 8.99
CA ALA A 324 -9.47 7.65 8.02
C ALA A 324 -8.75 8.96 8.39
N PHE A 325 -7.50 9.13 7.96
CA PHE A 325 -6.74 10.36 8.22
C PHE A 325 -6.37 11.03 6.89
N HIS A 326 -7.03 12.16 6.61
CA HIS A 326 -6.79 12.95 5.41
C HIS A 326 -5.58 13.87 5.61
N ILE A 327 -4.72 13.95 4.59
CA ILE A 327 -3.51 14.78 4.57
C ILE A 327 -3.64 15.74 3.37
N PRO A 328 -4.30 16.91 3.55
CA PRO A 328 -4.62 17.81 2.45
C PRO A 328 -3.39 18.26 1.65
N GLU A 329 -2.28 18.59 2.33
CA GLU A 329 -1.04 19.07 1.70
C GLU A 329 -0.33 18.00 0.86
N ARG A 330 -0.80 16.76 0.93
CA ARG A 330 -0.29 15.62 0.16
C ARG A 330 -1.34 15.00 -0.74
N ASN A 331 -2.57 15.53 -0.74
CA ASN A 331 -3.72 14.97 -1.43
C ASN A 331 -3.89 13.45 -1.19
N ALA A 332 -3.64 13.02 0.05
CA ALA A 332 -3.56 11.62 0.43
C ALA A 332 -4.51 11.30 1.58
N LEU A 333 -4.97 10.05 1.63
CA LEU A 333 -5.83 9.54 2.70
C LEU A 333 -5.22 8.25 3.26
N VAL A 334 -4.83 8.24 4.54
CA VAL A 334 -4.63 6.99 5.28
C VAL A 334 -6.00 6.41 5.53
N SER A 335 -6.38 5.41 4.73
CA SER A 335 -7.77 4.96 4.61
C SER A 335 -8.15 3.89 5.62
N GLY A 336 -7.20 3.37 6.40
CA GLY A 336 -7.45 2.24 7.29
C GLY A 336 -8.02 1.05 6.49
N ASP A 337 -9.09 0.49 7.05
CA ASP A 337 -9.91 -0.58 6.47
C ASP A 337 -11.18 -0.07 5.79
N LEU A 338 -11.18 1.19 5.34
CA LEU A 338 -12.22 1.68 4.42
C LEU A 338 -12.08 0.99 3.04
N VAL A 339 -10.85 0.84 2.57
CA VAL A 339 -10.48 0.13 1.32
C VAL A 339 -9.17 -0.62 1.51
N SER A 340 -8.93 -1.65 0.71
CA SER A 340 -7.70 -2.45 0.76
C SER A 340 -7.09 -2.66 -0.62
N GLY A 341 -5.76 -2.73 -0.68
CA GLY A 341 -4.99 -3.00 -1.89
C GLY A 341 -4.95 -4.48 -2.29
N LEU A 342 -5.53 -5.39 -1.50
CA LEU A 342 -5.52 -6.83 -1.75
C LEU A 342 -6.91 -7.42 -1.98
N SER A 343 -7.92 -6.90 -1.27
CA SER A 343 -9.28 -7.46 -1.29
C SER A 343 -10.32 -6.40 -0.89
N THR A 344 -11.59 -6.78 -0.87
CA THR A 344 -12.66 -5.94 -0.33
C THR A 344 -12.82 -6.15 1.17
N MET A 345 -13.08 -5.08 1.91
CA MET A 345 -13.27 -5.13 3.36
C MET A 345 -14.58 -5.80 3.75
N VAL A 346 -14.61 -6.47 4.89
CA VAL A 346 -15.82 -7.14 5.37
C VAL A 346 -16.68 -6.12 6.09
N ILE A 347 -17.95 -5.99 5.71
CA ILE A 347 -18.91 -5.15 6.42
C ILE A 347 -19.71 -6.06 7.36
N PRO A 348 -19.76 -5.78 8.67
CA PRO A 348 -20.51 -6.60 9.60
C PRO A 348 -21.99 -6.69 9.20
N PRO A 349 -22.65 -7.84 9.47
CA PRO A 349 -24.06 -8.02 9.24
C PRO A 349 -24.88 -7.32 10.34
N GLU A 350 -24.78 -5.99 10.37
CA GLU A 350 -25.50 -5.12 11.29
C GLU A 350 -26.43 -4.18 10.51
N PRO A 351 -27.64 -3.91 11.03
CA PRO A 351 -28.56 -2.98 10.37
C PRO A 351 -27.92 -1.62 10.04
N GLY A 352 -28.02 -1.21 8.78
CA GLY A 352 -27.49 0.05 8.27
C GLY A 352 -25.96 0.11 8.12
N ALA A 353 -25.19 -0.92 8.48
CA ALA A 353 -23.73 -0.90 8.36
C ALA A 353 -23.26 -0.72 6.90
N MET A 354 -23.92 -1.38 5.95
CA MET A 354 -23.65 -1.20 4.52
C MET A 354 -23.99 0.20 4.03
N ASP A 355 -25.08 0.81 4.51
CA ASP A 355 -25.45 2.19 4.17
C ASP A 355 -24.42 3.19 4.69
N ARG A 356 -23.99 3.02 5.95
CA ARG A 356 -22.91 3.81 6.55
C ARG A 356 -21.62 3.66 5.76
N TYR A 357 -21.25 2.44 5.40
CA TYR A 357 -20.03 2.16 4.61
C TYR A 357 -20.05 2.84 3.24
N LEU A 358 -21.17 2.76 2.51
CA LEU A 358 -21.30 3.44 1.21
C LEU A 358 -21.25 4.96 1.35
N ALA A 359 -21.91 5.53 2.36
CA ALA A 359 -21.80 6.95 2.67
C ALA A 359 -20.36 7.37 3.04
N SER A 360 -19.62 6.52 3.76
CA SER A 360 -18.20 6.73 4.08
C SER A 360 -17.31 6.74 2.83
N LEU A 361 -17.57 5.87 1.86
CA LEU A 361 -16.86 5.88 0.57
C LEU A 361 -17.14 7.15 -0.24
N ASP A 362 -18.39 7.63 -0.24
CA ASP A 362 -18.78 8.88 -0.91
C ASP A 362 -18.15 10.10 -0.23
N LEU A 363 -18.19 10.16 1.11
CA LEU A 363 -17.53 11.20 1.89
C LEU A 363 -16.02 11.23 1.61
N ALA A 364 -15.34 10.08 1.72
CA ALA A 364 -13.91 9.97 1.44
C ALA A 364 -13.58 10.37 -0.01
N SER A 365 -14.45 10.05 -0.96
CA SER A 365 -14.28 10.46 -2.37
C SER A 365 -14.37 11.97 -2.54
N SER A 366 -15.23 12.63 -1.77
CA SER A 366 -15.41 14.09 -1.80
C SER A 366 -14.20 14.88 -1.29
N LEU A 367 -13.30 14.24 -0.53
CA LEU A 367 -12.07 14.86 -0.03
C LEU A 367 -11.05 15.15 -1.15
N GLY A 368 -11.18 14.49 -2.31
CA GLY A 368 -10.33 14.73 -3.48
C GLY A 368 -8.96 14.04 -3.44
N ALA A 369 -8.66 13.24 -2.41
CA ALA A 369 -7.41 12.51 -2.28
C ALA A 369 -7.16 11.59 -3.49
N ASP A 370 -6.01 11.73 -4.14
CA ASP A 370 -5.64 10.92 -5.31
C ASP A 370 -4.76 9.71 -4.95
N ARG A 371 -4.32 9.63 -3.69
CA ARG A 371 -3.60 8.50 -3.11
C ARG A 371 -4.31 8.00 -1.86
N LEU A 372 -4.61 6.71 -1.83
CA LEU A 372 -5.13 6.03 -0.66
C LEU A 372 -4.06 5.11 -0.11
N LEU A 373 -3.87 5.16 1.20
CA LEU A 373 -2.87 4.43 1.96
C LEU A 373 -3.62 3.47 2.89
N PRO A 374 -3.95 2.25 2.41
CA PRO A 374 -4.75 1.28 3.15
C PRO A 374 -3.93 0.57 4.22
N SER A 375 -4.59 0.01 5.23
CA SER A 375 -3.90 -0.82 6.23
C SER A 375 -3.43 -2.16 5.67
N HIS A 376 -4.01 -2.64 4.57
CA HIS A 376 -3.59 -3.87 3.91
C HIS A 376 -3.33 -3.67 2.42
N GLY A 377 -2.16 -4.13 1.97
CA GLY A 377 -1.77 -4.10 0.56
C GLY A 377 -1.12 -2.79 0.10
N PRO A 378 -0.82 -2.70 -1.20
CA PRO A 378 -0.19 -1.52 -1.79
C PRO A 378 -1.12 -0.30 -1.78
N PRO A 379 -0.56 0.93 -1.86
CA PRO A 379 -1.34 2.14 -2.09
C PRO A 379 -2.22 2.05 -3.33
N LEU A 380 -3.34 2.76 -3.27
CA LEU A 380 -4.35 2.80 -4.32
C LEU A 380 -4.52 4.22 -4.86
N SER A 381 -5.09 4.33 -6.06
CA SER A 381 -5.58 5.62 -6.56
C SER A 381 -6.86 6.03 -5.84
N GLY A 382 -7.14 7.33 -5.74
CA GLY A 382 -8.40 7.86 -5.20
C GLY A 382 -9.66 7.28 -5.87
N LYS A 383 -9.57 6.92 -7.17
CA LYS A 383 -10.66 6.29 -7.93
C LYS A 383 -11.13 4.96 -7.33
N SER A 384 -10.28 4.30 -6.53
CA SER A 384 -10.61 3.02 -5.91
C SER A 384 -11.79 3.12 -4.95
N LEU A 385 -12.05 4.28 -4.31
CA LEU A 385 -13.23 4.47 -3.46
C LEU A 385 -14.53 4.25 -4.25
N LYS A 386 -14.65 4.92 -5.41
CA LYS A 386 -15.80 4.75 -6.30
C LYS A 386 -15.88 3.34 -6.88
N ILE A 387 -14.75 2.75 -7.30
CA ILE A 387 -14.71 1.37 -7.81
C ILE A 387 -15.22 0.39 -6.74
N THR A 388 -14.82 0.59 -5.49
CA THR A 388 -15.31 -0.23 -4.36
C THR A 388 -16.80 -0.04 -4.15
N ALA A 389 -17.32 1.19 -4.16
CA ALA A 389 -18.76 1.47 -4.02
C ALA A 389 -19.57 0.79 -5.14
N ASP A 390 -19.14 0.96 -6.40
CA ASP A 390 -19.77 0.34 -7.57
C ASP A 390 -19.76 -1.20 -7.45
N HIS A 391 -18.66 -1.79 -6.99
CA HIS A 391 -18.56 -3.23 -6.76
C HIS A 391 -19.53 -3.74 -5.68
N ARG A 392 -19.78 -2.96 -4.61
CA ARG A 392 -20.80 -3.32 -3.59
C ARG A 392 -22.20 -3.32 -4.16
N LEU A 393 -22.54 -2.31 -4.97
CA LEU A 393 -23.86 -2.22 -5.60
C LEU A 393 -24.08 -3.32 -6.65
N GLN A 394 -23.03 -3.67 -7.40
CA GLN A 394 -23.05 -4.82 -8.30
C GLN A 394 -23.26 -6.13 -7.55
N ARG A 395 -22.63 -6.29 -6.37
CA ARG A 395 -22.85 -7.47 -5.51
C ARG A 395 -24.29 -7.55 -5.02
N GLU A 396 -24.85 -6.43 -4.58
CA GLU A 396 -26.25 -6.33 -4.15
C GLU A 396 -27.23 -6.73 -5.28
N ALA A 397 -26.98 -6.28 -6.51
CA ALA A 397 -27.77 -6.67 -7.68
C ALA A 397 -27.75 -8.19 -7.90
N ARG A 398 -26.59 -8.84 -7.80
CA ARG A 398 -26.51 -10.30 -7.95
C ARG A 398 -27.16 -11.08 -6.82
N ILE A 399 -27.20 -10.52 -5.60
CA ILE A 399 -27.94 -11.11 -4.48
C ILE A 399 -29.44 -11.11 -4.79
N LEU A 400 -29.96 -10.03 -5.38
CA LEU A 400 -31.35 -9.97 -5.85
C LEU A 400 -31.58 -10.97 -6.99
N GLU A 401 -30.70 -11.04 -7.99
CA GLU A 401 -30.80 -12.02 -9.09
C GLU A 401 -30.79 -13.47 -8.55
N ALA A 402 -29.97 -13.77 -7.55
CA ALA A 402 -29.94 -15.08 -6.91
C ALA A 402 -31.27 -15.42 -6.22
N LEU A 403 -31.90 -14.45 -5.55
CA LEU A 403 -33.23 -14.63 -4.96
C LEU A 403 -34.33 -14.77 -6.03
N GLU A 404 -34.23 -14.05 -7.15
CA GLU A 404 -35.17 -14.14 -8.26
C GLU A 404 -35.14 -15.51 -8.94
N GLN A 405 -33.96 -16.14 -9.03
CA GLN A 405 -33.81 -17.50 -9.57
C GLN A 405 -34.51 -18.57 -8.72
N GLU A 406 -34.61 -18.36 -7.41
CA GLU A 406 -35.36 -19.23 -6.48
C GLU A 406 -36.88 -18.95 -6.53
N GLY A 407 -37.32 -17.91 -7.23
CA GLY A 407 -38.74 -17.53 -7.40
C GLY A 407 -39.39 -16.97 -6.13
N GLU A 408 -40.64 -17.36 -5.85
CA GLU A 408 -41.32 -17.06 -4.57
C GLU A 408 -40.81 -17.94 -3.41
N GLY A 409 -39.74 -18.69 -3.61
CA GLY A 409 -39.17 -19.62 -2.65
C GLY A 409 -38.40 -18.94 -1.52
N GLU A 410 -38.34 -19.63 -0.39
CA GLU A 410 -37.46 -19.29 0.72
C GLU A 410 -36.03 -19.78 0.43
N ALA A 411 -35.05 -18.86 0.38
CA ALA A 411 -33.68 -19.18 0.00
C ALA A 411 -32.72 -19.11 1.22
N PRO A 412 -31.95 -20.18 1.50
CA PRO A 412 -30.89 -20.15 2.50
C PRO A 412 -29.75 -19.22 2.09
N ILE A 413 -29.15 -18.50 3.05
CA ILE A 413 -28.02 -17.58 2.79
C ILE A 413 -26.84 -18.23 2.08
N ALA A 414 -26.56 -19.50 2.37
CA ALA A 414 -25.49 -20.26 1.71
C ALA A 414 -25.71 -20.39 0.20
N LEU A 415 -26.96 -20.55 -0.23
CA LEU A 415 -27.33 -20.66 -1.65
C LEU A 415 -27.22 -19.29 -2.34
N ILE A 416 -27.78 -18.25 -1.71
CA ILE A 416 -27.71 -16.86 -2.20
C ILE A 416 -26.24 -16.44 -2.36
N SER A 417 -25.42 -16.69 -1.33
CA SER A 417 -24.00 -16.38 -1.34
C SER A 417 -23.25 -17.17 -2.40
N ALA A 418 -23.54 -18.46 -2.62
CA ALA A 418 -22.87 -19.26 -3.65
C ALA A 418 -23.09 -18.67 -5.05
N THR A 419 -24.34 -18.28 -5.37
CA THR A 419 -24.68 -17.67 -6.65
C THR A 419 -24.07 -16.27 -6.79
N ALA A 420 -24.23 -15.42 -5.77
CA ALA A 420 -23.73 -14.03 -5.82
C ALA A 420 -22.19 -13.95 -5.90
N TYR A 421 -21.47 -14.98 -5.44
CA TYR A 421 -20.01 -15.08 -5.43
C TYR A 421 -19.44 -16.05 -6.48
N ALA A 422 -20.23 -16.49 -7.45
CA ALA A 422 -19.78 -17.41 -8.50
C ALA A 422 -18.62 -16.87 -9.35
N ASP A 423 -18.46 -15.55 -9.47
CA ASP A 423 -17.33 -14.91 -10.17
C ASP A 423 -16.06 -14.75 -9.31
N SER A 424 -16.13 -15.17 -8.04
CA SER A 424 -15.11 -14.96 -7.01
C SER A 424 -14.69 -16.31 -6.40
N PRO A 425 -14.15 -17.27 -7.19
CA PRO A 425 -13.93 -18.66 -6.75
C PRO A 425 -12.96 -18.83 -5.58
N GLY A 426 -12.13 -17.82 -5.27
CA GLY A 426 -11.24 -17.80 -4.10
C GLY A 426 -11.84 -17.15 -2.85
N ALA A 427 -13.11 -16.74 -2.88
CA ALA A 427 -13.75 -16.11 -1.73
C ALA A 427 -13.92 -17.12 -0.58
N ILE A 428 -13.52 -16.71 0.63
CA ILE A 428 -13.74 -17.50 1.83
C ILE A 428 -15.24 -17.57 2.10
N ARG A 429 -15.82 -18.77 1.99
CA ARG A 429 -17.27 -18.99 2.07
C ARG A 429 -17.92 -18.31 3.28
N PHE A 430 -17.35 -18.47 4.46
CA PHE A 430 -17.87 -17.83 5.68
C PHE A 430 -17.93 -16.31 5.58
N LEU A 431 -16.92 -15.66 5.00
CA LEU A 431 -16.90 -14.21 4.82
C LEU A 431 -17.89 -13.77 3.73
N ALA A 432 -18.03 -14.57 2.67
CA ALA A 432 -19.01 -14.32 1.61
C ALA A 432 -20.45 -14.38 2.14
N GLU A 433 -20.77 -15.36 2.99
CA GLU A 433 -22.09 -15.48 3.62
C GLU A 433 -22.37 -14.28 4.55
N ARG A 434 -21.41 -13.89 5.40
CA ARG A 434 -21.56 -12.69 6.27
C ARG A 434 -21.74 -11.39 5.47
N GLN A 435 -20.97 -11.23 4.40
CA GLN A 435 -21.09 -10.07 3.53
C GLN A 435 -22.45 -10.07 2.79
N THR A 436 -22.92 -11.24 2.37
CA THR A 436 -24.27 -11.42 1.79
C THR A 436 -25.35 -11.01 2.79
N GLU A 437 -25.22 -11.39 4.06
CA GLU A 437 -26.14 -10.98 5.13
C GLU A 437 -26.15 -9.45 5.31
N SER A 438 -25.00 -8.80 5.30
CA SER A 438 -24.90 -7.33 5.39
C SER A 438 -25.66 -6.62 4.26
N HIS A 439 -25.59 -7.13 3.02
CA HIS A 439 -26.40 -6.62 1.91
C HIS A 439 -27.90 -6.90 2.08
N LEU A 440 -28.26 -8.11 2.54
CA LEU A 440 -29.66 -8.48 2.76
C LEU A 440 -30.33 -7.62 3.84
N LEU A 441 -29.60 -7.24 4.90
CA LEU A 441 -30.10 -6.31 5.92
C LEU A 441 -30.39 -4.92 5.36
N ARG A 442 -29.54 -4.40 4.48
CA ARG A 442 -29.79 -3.14 3.77
C ARG A 442 -31.00 -3.26 2.83
N LEU A 443 -31.11 -4.35 2.07
CA LEU A 443 -32.26 -4.61 1.21
C LEU A 443 -33.55 -4.78 2.00
N GLU A 444 -33.50 -5.36 3.20
CA GLU A 444 -34.63 -5.51 4.12
C GLU A 444 -35.12 -4.15 4.61
N ALA A 445 -34.20 -3.27 5.02
CA ALA A 445 -34.52 -1.90 5.40
C ALA A 445 -35.15 -1.10 4.23
N ALA A 446 -34.75 -1.41 2.99
CA ALA A 446 -35.34 -0.85 1.77
C ALA A 446 -36.65 -1.54 1.34
N GLY A 447 -37.14 -2.53 2.09
CA GLY A 447 -38.37 -3.28 1.79
C GLY A 447 -38.29 -4.18 0.55
N ARG A 448 -37.09 -4.49 0.06
CA ARG A 448 -36.86 -5.32 -1.14
C ARG A 448 -36.87 -6.82 -0.83
N VAL A 449 -36.42 -7.19 0.35
CA VAL A 449 -36.37 -8.58 0.83
C VAL A 449 -36.89 -8.64 2.27
N ARG A 450 -37.18 -9.85 2.75
CA ARG A 450 -37.55 -10.10 4.15
C ARG A 450 -37.01 -11.44 4.60
N ARG A 451 -36.75 -11.59 5.91
CA ARG A 451 -36.52 -12.92 6.51
C ARG A 451 -37.76 -13.80 6.36
N ALA A 452 -37.55 -15.09 6.09
CA ALA A 452 -38.62 -16.05 5.92
C ALA A 452 -38.81 -16.92 7.17
N GLY A 453 -39.97 -16.79 7.81
CA GLY A 453 -40.33 -17.52 9.03
C GLY A 453 -39.42 -17.22 10.23
N ASP A 454 -39.43 -18.12 11.21
CA ASP A 454 -38.61 -18.01 12.45
C ASP A 454 -37.20 -18.60 12.30
N ARG A 455 -36.86 -19.14 11.12
CA ARG A 455 -35.55 -19.78 10.87
C ARG A 455 -34.50 -18.74 10.50
N ALA A 456 -33.42 -18.69 11.27
CA ALA A 456 -32.28 -17.82 10.99
C ALA A 456 -31.66 -18.15 9.62
N GLY A 457 -31.30 -17.10 8.86
CA GLY A 457 -30.56 -17.24 7.60
C GLY A 457 -31.38 -17.60 6.36
N ILE A 458 -32.71 -17.53 6.43
CA ILE A 458 -33.58 -17.76 5.27
C ILE A 458 -34.21 -16.44 4.83
N TRP A 459 -34.14 -16.16 3.53
CA TRP A 459 -34.53 -14.88 2.93
C TRP A 459 -35.43 -15.09 1.71
N GLN A 460 -36.27 -14.10 1.42
CA GLN A 460 -37.14 -14.09 0.24
C GLN A 460 -37.39 -12.66 -0.24
N LEU A 461 -37.79 -12.52 -1.51
CA LEU A 461 -38.19 -11.23 -2.07
C LEU A 461 -39.49 -10.73 -1.42
N CYS A 462 -39.59 -9.43 -1.23
CA CYS A 462 -40.87 -8.78 -0.97
C CYS A 462 -41.66 -8.70 -2.27
N ARG A 463 -42.95 -9.06 -2.23
CA ARG A 463 -43.84 -8.88 -3.38
C ARG A 463 -43.92 -7.40 -3.73
N GLN A 464 -43.65 -7.04 -4.99
CA GLN A 464 -44.17 -5.77 -5.50
C GLN A 464 -45.69 -5.85 -5.45
N ALA A 465 -46.35 -4.91 -4.78
CA ALA A 465 -47.80 -4.86 -4.74
C ALA A 465 -48.34 -4.57 -6.16
N GLY A 466 -48.73 -5.62 -6.88
CA GLY A 466 -49.55 -5.59 -8.10
C GLY A 466 -48.88 -5.03 -9.36
N GLN A 467 -48.64 -5.92 -10.33
CA GLN A 467 -49.00 -5.64 -11.73
C GLN A 467 -50.23 -6.47 -12.08
#